data_AF-A0A377U086-F1
#
_entry.id   AF-A0A377U086-F1
#
_cell.length_a   1.000
_cell.length_b   1.000
_cell.length_c   1.000
_cell.angle_alpha   90.00
_cell.angle_beta   90.00
_cell.angle_gamma   90.00
#
_symmetry.space_group_name_H-M   'P 1'
#
loop_
_entity.id
_entity.type
_entity.pdbx_description
1 polymer ?
#
loop_
_entity_poly.entity_id
_entity_poly.type
_entity_poly.pdbx_seq_one_letter_code
_entity_poly.pdbx_strand_id
1 'polypeptide(L)'
;MLPQYAGQPLGFADCSVVPQPTAAQLADIAIASAETWQAIAGEAPRVAMLSFSTHGSARHPCVANVQQATEIVRQRAPQLMVDGELQFDAAFVPDVAAHKAPGSPLQGRANVLVFPSLEAGNIGYKIAQRLGGYRAIGPLIQGLAAPLHDLSRGCSVEEIIELALVASVPRQTDASRFPDSSTLVE
;
A
#
# COMPACT_ATOMS: atom_id res chain seq x y z
N MET A 1 -5.68 0.25 -26.05
CA MET A 1 -4.67 -0.65 -25.45
C MET A 1 -3.80 0.24 -24.58
N LEU A 2 -3.88 0.11 -23.25
CA LEU A 2 -3.06 0.94 -22.36
C LEU A 2 -1.57 0.65 -22.64
N PRO A 3 -0.70 1.67 -22.71
CA PRO A 3 0.72 1.45 -22.99
C PRO A 3 1.32 0.52 -21.94
N GLN A 4 2.00 -0.54 -22.40
CA GLN A 4 2.69 -1.50 -21.54
C GLN A 4 3.90 -0.83 -20.91
N TYR A 5 3.76 -0.45 -19.65
CA TYR A 5 4.89 -0.11 -18.81
C TYR A 5 5.63 -1.41 -18.45
N ALA A 6 6.96 -1.44 -18.59
CA ALA A 6 7.78 -2.63 -18.39
C ALA A 6 8.19 -2.88 -16.92
N GLY A 7 7.70 -2.07 -15.98
CA GLY A 7 7.92 -2.24 -14.53
C GLY A 7 6.79 -3.00 -13.84
N GLN A 8 7.11 -3.61 -12.70
CA GLN A 8 6.13 -4.33 -11.89
C GLN A 8 5.14 -3.36 -11.23
N PRO A 9 3.86 -3.74 -11.05
CA PRO A 9 2.91 -2.93 -10.29
C PRO A 9 3.36 -2.82 -8.83
N LEU A 10 3.06 -1.69 -8.19
CA LEU A 10 3.38 -1.42 -6.78
C LEU A 10 2.19 -0.74 -6.10
N GLY A 11 1.89 -1.13 -4.87
CA GLY A 11 0.95 -0.44 -3.98
C GLY A 11 1.67 0.63 -3.17
N PHE A 12 1.20 1.88 -3.21
CA PHE A 12 1.74 3.00 -2.43
C PHE A 12 0.68 3.49 -1.44
N ALA A 13 0.99 3.54 -0.14
CA ALA A 13 0.04 3.97 0.88
C ALA A 13 0.73 4.57 2.12
N ASP A 14 0.16 5.50 2.88
CA ASP A 14 -0.90 6.41 2.47
C ASP A 14 -0.29 7.58 1.67
N CYS A 15 -0.97 7.98 0.60
CA CYS A 15 -0.54 9.03 -0.32
C CYS A 15 -1.53 10.20 -0.39
N SER A 16 -2.64 10.18 0.36
CA SER A 16 -3.73 11.15 0.18
C SER A 16 -4.49 11.58 1.44
N VAL A 17 -4.55 10.78 2.52
CA VAL A 17 -5.53 11.04 3.59
C VAL A 17 -4.89 11.50 4.91
N VAL A 18 -4.01 10.70 5.51
CA VAL A 18 -3.52 10.87 6.88
C VAL A 18 -2.17 11.59 6.88
N PRO A 19 -2.09 12.87 7.34
CA PRO A 19 -0.86 13.67 7.22
C PRO A 19 0.35 13.08 7.96
N GLN A 20 0.13 12.74 9.23
CA GLN A 20 1.16 12.25 10.15
C GLN A 20 0.58 11.07 10.96
N PRO A 21 0.59 9.86 10.39
CA PRO A 21 0.00 8.70 11.05
C PRO A 21 0.76 8.35 12.32
N THR A 22 0.02 8.13 13.42
CA THR A 22 0.54 7.46 14.61
C THR A 22 0.96 6.02 14.28
N ALA A 23 1.78 5.40 15.11
CA ALA A 23 2.20 4.00 14.89
C ALA A 23 1.02 3.03 14.72
N ALA A 24 -0.07 3.21 15.46
CA ALA A 24 -1.28 2.40 15.33
C ALA A 24 -1.98 2.62 13.97
N GLN A 25 -2.15 3.88 13.55
CA GLN A 25 -2.73 4.21 12.25
C GLN A 25 -1.84 3.73 11.10
N LEU A 26 -0.52 3.83 11.24
CA LEU A 26 0.41 3.34 10.23
C LEU A 26 0.34 1.81 10.08
N ALA A 27 0.10 1.09 11.18
CA ALA A 27 -0.18 -0.34 11.15
C ALA A 27 -1.55 -0.65 10.51
N ASP A 28 -2.58 0.15 10.78
CA ASP A 28 -3.89 0.02 10.11
C ASP A 28 -3.76 0.20 8.60
N ILE A 29 -3.02 1.24 8.16
CA ILE A 29 -2.73 1.51 6.75
C ILE A 29 -2.02 0.32 6.12
N ALA A 30 -1.01 -0.24 6.78
CA ALA A 30 -0.24 -1.37 6.25
C ALA A 30 -1.10 -2.62 6.03
N ILE A 31 -1.95 -2.98 7.01
CA ILE A 31 -2.83 -4.14 6.94
C ILE A 31 -3.89 -3.92 5.84
N ALA A 32 -4.56 -2.77 5.84
CA ALA A 32 -5.56 -2.44 4.82
C ALA A 32 -4.97 -2.43 3.39
N SER A 33 -3.73 -1.94 3.26
CA SER A 33 -3.02 -1.92 1.98
C SER A 33 -2.65 -3.31 1.50
N ALA A 34 -2.26 -4.21 2.41
CA ALA A 34 -1.99 -5.60 2.09
C ALA A 34 -3.25 -6.33 1.61
N GLU A 35 -4.37 -6.14 2.30
CA GLU A 35 -5.67 -6.69 1.91
C GLU A 35 -6.13 -6.16 0.54
N THR A 36 -6.03 -4.84 0.35
CA THR A 36 -6.37 -4.18 -0.91
C THR A 36 -5.50 -4.68 -2.06
N TRP A 37 -4.19 -4.81 -1.83
CA TRP A 37 -3.26 -5.36 -2.81
C TRP A 37 -3.63 -6.78 -3.22
N GLN A 38 -3.85 -7.67 -2.24
CA GLN A 38 -4.25 -9.04 -2.50
C GLN A 38 -5.56 -9.14 -3.29
N ALA A 39 -6.53 -8.27 -2.98
CA ALA A 39 -7.84 -8.27 -3.63
C ALA A 39 -7.80 -7.75 -5.08
N ILE A 40 -6.90 -6.81 -5.39
CA ILE A 40 -6.82 -6.17 -6.71
C ILE A 40 -5.79 -6.86 -7.61
N ALA A 41 -4.59 -7.11 -7.10
CA ALA A 41 -3.48 -7.69 -7.87
C ALA A 41 -3.54 -9.22 -7.91
N GLY A 42 -4.23 -9.86 -6.95
CA GLY A 42 -4.24 -11.32 -6.81
C GLY A 42 -2.92 -11.93 -6.32
N GLU A 43 -1.92 -11.10 -6.03
CA GLU A 43 -0.59 -11.51 -5.57
C GLU A 43 -0.43 -11.36 -4.05
N ALA A 44 0.38 -12.24 -3.46
CA ALA A 44 0.71 -12.17 -2.04
C ALA A 44 1.37 -10.82 -1.70
N PRO A 45 0.87 -10.08 -0.68
CA PRO A 45 1.44 -8.81 -0.29
C PRO A 45 2.78 -8.99 0.43
N ARG A 46 3.76 -8.20 0.00
CA ARG A 46 5.11 -8.08 0.57
C ARG A 46 5.28 -6.62 1.00
N VAL A 47 4.98 -6.37 2.27
CA VAL A 47 4.80 -5.01 2.81
C VAL A 47 6.11 -4.48 3.39
N ALA A 48 6.59 -3.37 2.84
CA ALA A 48 7.71 -2.62 3.40
C ALA A 48 7.20 -1.38 4.16
N MET A 49 7.55 -1.28 5.44
CA MET A 49 7.31 -0.09 6.26
C MET A 49 8.48 0.88 6.06
N LEU A 50 8.28 1.92 5.24
CA LEU A 50 9.35 2.78 4.75
C LEU A 50 9.84 3.79 5.79
N SER A 51 11.14 4.08 5.72
CA SER A 51 11.84 5.05 6.55
C SER A 51 13.11 5.54 5.83
N PHE A 52 13.76 6.56 6.38
CA PHE A 52 15.13 6.89 5.99
C PHE A 52 16.18 5.99 6.68
N SER A 53 15.77 5.14 7.63
CA SER A 53 16.59 4.12 8.29
C SER A 53 16.31 2.73 7.71
N THR A 54 17.30 1.84 7.80
CA THR A 54 17.12 0.40 7.57
C THR A 54 17.64 -0.34 8.81
N HIS A 55 16.78 -1.10 9.48
CA HIS A 55 17.13 -1.96 10.64
C HIS A 55 18.04 -1.25 11.68
N GLY A 56 17.70 -0.02 12.04
CA GLY A 56 18.39 0.76 13.06
C GLY A 56 19.65 1.52 12.58
N SER A 57 19.86 1.66 11.27
CA SER A 57 20.96 2.46 10.72
C SER A 57 20.91 3.93 11.14
N ALA A 58 19.74 4.44 11.53
CA ALA A 58 19.57 5.74 12.19
C ALA A 58 18.65 5.62 13.41
N ARG A 59 18.78 6.57 14.36
CA ARG A 59 17.93 6.66 15.56
C ARG A 59 17.24 8.01 15.60
N HIS A 60 15.91 8.01 15.54
CA HIS A 60 15.08 9.21 15.54
C HIS A 60 13.64 8.87 15.93
N PRO A 61 12.84 9.79 16.52
CA PRO A 61 11.42 9.54 16.80
C PRO A 61 10.61 9.08 15.58
N CYS A 62 10.91 9.62 14.38
CA CYS A 62 10.27 9.15 13.14
C CYS A 62 10.59 7.68 12.83
N VAL A 63 11.82 7.23 13.11
CA VAL A 63 12.22 5.82 12.94
C VAL A 63 11.49 4.94 13.96
N ALA A 64 11.44 5.37 15.22
CA ALA A 64 10.75 4.65 16.29
C ALA A 64 9.25 4.46 16.00
N ASN A 65 8.59 5.47 15.41
CA ASN A 65 7.19 5.36 14.99
C ASN A 65 6.96 4.21 13.98
N VAL A 66 7.85 4.08 12.99
CA VAL A 66 7.77 3.02 11.97
C VAL A 66 8.11 1.64 12.57
N GLN A 67 9.09 1.57 13.46
CA GLN A 67 9.43 0.33 14.19
C GLN A 67 8.26 -0.16 15.04
N GLN A 68 7.65 0.75 15.80
CA GLN A 68 6.47 0.42 16.61
C GLN A 68 5.29 -0.01 15.73
N ALA A 69 5.05 0.67 14.61
CA ALA A 69 4.01 0.26 13.67
C ALA A 69 4.27 -1.14 13.10
N THR A 70 5.51 -1.43 12.72
CA THR A 70 5.92 -2.75 12.20
C THR A 70 5.64 -3.87 13.20
N GLU A 71 5.94 -3.63 14.48
CA GLU A 71 5.66 -4.58 15.55
C GLU A 71 4.15 -4.79 15.75
N ILE A 72 3.36 -3.71 15.73
CA ILE A 72 1.89 -3.79 15.81
C ILE A 72 1.33 -4.63 14.64
N VAL A 73 1.85 -4.46 13.42
CA VAL A 73 1.44 -5.28 12.26
C VAL A 73 1.75 -6.76 12.49
N ARG A 74 2.97 -7.09 12.95
CA ARG A 74 3.36 -8.48 13.25
C ARG A 74 2.46 -9.13 14.29
N GLN A 75 2.01 -8.37 15.29
CA GLN A 75 1.11 -8.86 16.33
C GLN A 75 -0.32 -9.07 15.80
N ARG A 76 -0.84 -8.12 15.01
CA ARG A 76 -2.24 -8.15 14.53
C ARG A 76 -2.45 -9.01 13.30
N ALA A 77 -1.43 -9.18 12.48
CA ALA A 77 -1.44 -9.94 11.23
C ALA A 77 -0.18 -10.81 11.12
N PRO A 78 0.01 -11.82 12.00
CA PRO A 78 1.25 -12.59 12.08
C PRO A 78 1.61 -13.40 10.82
N GLN A 79 0.65 -13.61 9.92
CA GLN A 79 0.86 -14.28 8.63
C GLN A 79 1.26 -13.32 7.50
N LEU A 80 1.15 -12.00 7.72
CA LEU A 80 1.49 -11.01 6.72
C LEU A 80 3.01 -10.90 6.58
N MET A 81 3.51 -11.02 5.35
CA MET A 81 4.92 -10.79 5.06
C MET A 81 5.22 -9.28 5.13
N VAL A 82 5.71 -8.84 6.29
CA VAL A 82 6.03 -7.43 6.58
C VAL A 82 7.44 -7.28 7.14
N ASP A 83 8.13 -6.22 6.73
CA ASP A 83 9.38 -5.81 7.36
C ASP A 83 9.53 -4.29 7.43
N GLY A 84 10.28 -3.83 8.41
CA GLY A 84 10.38 -2.43 8.78
C GLY A 84 11.25 -2.20 10.02
N GLU A 85 11.85 -1.03 10.15
CA GLU A 85 11.84 0.06 9.18
C GLU A 85 12.87 -0.16 8.06
N LEU A 86 12.54 0.20 6.82
CA LEU A 86 13.41 0.01 5.65
C LEU A 86 13.52 1.28 4.79
N GLN A 87 14.72 1.55 4.27
CA GLN A 87 14.88 2.45 3.14
C GLN A 87 14.29 1.84 1.87
N PHE A 88 13.87 2.68 0.93
CA PHE A 88 13.25 2.22 -0.32
C PHE A 88 14.17 1.29 -1.14
N ASP A 89 15.47 1.57 -1.19
CA ASP A 89 16.46 0.72 -1.87
C ASP A 89 16.55 -0.67 -1.24
N ALA A 90 16.57 -0.78 0.09
CA ALA A 90 16.53 -2.06 0.80
C ALA A 90 15.19 -2.80 0.63
N ALA A 91 14.08 -2.08 0.45
CA ALA A 91 12.76 -2.68 0.20
C ALA A 91 12.60 -3.22 -1.23
N PHE A 92 13.26 -2.62 -2.22
CA PHE A 92 12.98 -2.83 -3.65
C PHE A 92 14.15 -3.44 -4.47
N VAL A 93 15.39 -3.35 -3.99
CA VAL A 93 16.57 -3.85 -4.72
C VAL A 93 17.18 -5.04 -3.96
N PRO A 94 17.10 -6.27 -4.50
CA PRO A 94 17.57 -7.49 -3.81
C PRO A 94 19.03 -7.42 -3.36
N ASP A 95 19.92 -6.85 -4.19
CA ASP A 95 21.34 -6.72 -3.86
C ASP A 95 21.55 -5.78 -2.66
N VAL A 96 20.81 -4.66 -2.61
CA VAL A 96 20.88 -3.74 -1.47
C VAL A 96 20.29 -4.37 -0.22
N ALA A 97 19.19 -5.11 -0.35
CA ALA A 97 18.57 -5.85 0.75
C ALA A 97 19.53 -6.90 1.34
N ALA A 98 20.26 -7.64 0.51
CA ALA A 98 21.26 -8.61 0.96
C ALA A 98 22.36 -7.97 1.81
N HIS A 99 22.67 -6.69 1.59
CA HIS A 99 23.66 -5.95 2.37
C HIS A 99 23.07 -5.25 3.61
N LYS A 100 21.96 -4.52 3.45
CA LYS A 100 21.39 -3.67 4.50
C LYS A 100 20.37 -4.39 5.39
N ALA A 101 19.72 -5.44 4.91
CA ALA A 101 18.68 -6.20 5.61
C ALA A 101 18.74 -7.71 5.29
N PRO A 102 19.87 -8.41 5.54
CA PRO A 102 20.11 -9.79 5.10
C PRO A 102 19.12 -10.83 5.66
N GLY A 103 18.44 -10.51 6.78
CA GLY A 103 17.41 -11.35 7.39
C GLY A 103 15.97 -10.98 7.00
N SER A 104 15.79 -9.98 6.13
CA SER A 104 14.45 -9.51 5.77
C SER A 104 13.68 -10.59 5.00
N PRO A 105 12.42 -10.90 5.38
CA PRO A 105 11.58 -11.81 4.61
C PRO A 105 11.23 -11.26 3.21
N LEU A 106 11.38 -9.94 3.01
CA LEU A 106 11.08 -9.28 1.74
C LEU A 106 12.16 -9.50 0.69
N GLN A 107 13.42 -9.69 1.09
CA GLN A 107 14.57 -9.91 0.19
C GLN A 107 14.70 -8.87 -0.94
N GLY A 108 14.32 -7.61 -0.66
CA GLY A 108 14.31 -6.53 -1.64
C GLY A 108 13.25 -6.71 -2.74
N ARG A 109 12.12 -7.34 -2.44
CA ARG A 109 11.03 -7.62 -3.37
C ARG A 109 9.68 -7.14 -2.85
N ALA A 110 9.66 -6.03 -2.12
CA ALA A 110 8.41 -5.44 -1.65
C ALA A 110 7.53 -5.01 -2.84
N ASN A 111 6.24 -5.30 -2.77
CA ASN A 111 5.22 -4.87 -3.74
C ASN A 111 4.17 -3.94 -3.11
N VAL A 112 4.18 -3.78 -1.78
CA VAL A 112 3.38 -2.79 -1.05
C VAL A 112 4.31 -1.92 -0.22
N LEU A 113 4.25 -0.61 -0.44
CA LEU A 113 5.12 0.40 0.17
C LEU A 113 4.30 1.31 1.08
N VAL A 114 4.58 1.21 2.38
CA VAL A 114 3.89 1.99 3.41
C VAL A 114 4.76 3.18 3.82
N PHE A 115 4.35 4.39 3.43
CA PHE A 115 5.05 5.65 3.70
C PHE A 115 4.80 6.13 5.13
N PRO A 116 5.80 6.73 5.79
CA PRO A 116 5.70 7.16 7.18
C PRO A 116 4.89 8.45 7.38
N SER A 117 4.61 9.19 6.30
CA SER A 117 3.83 10.43 6.31
C SER A 117 3.24 10.72 4.94
N LEU A 118 2.22 11.59 4.90
CA LEU A 118 1.62 12.06 3.65
C LEU A 118 2.61 12.87 2.80
N GLU A 119 3.55 13.59 3.43
CA GLU A 119 4.62 14.26 2.69
C GLU A 119 5.43 13.25 1.87
N ALA A 120 5.89 12.18 2.53
CA ALA A 120 6.67 11.13 1.86
C ALA A 120 5.84 10.39 0.80
N GLY A 121 4.60 10.02 1.11
CA GLY A 121 3.72 9.32 0.19
C GLY A 121 3.35 10.15 -1.03
N ASN A 122 2.85 11.37 -0.82
CA ASN A 122 2.40 12.25 -1.90
C ASN A 122 3.53 12.67 -2.83
N ILE A 123 4.69 13.02 -2.27
CA ILE A 123 5.90 13.33 -3.05
C ILE A 123 6.37 12.07 -3.79
N GLY A 124 6.45 10.94 -3.09
CA GLY A 124 6.95 9.67 -3.62
C GLY A 124 6.19 9.18 -4.85
N TYR A 125 4.85 9.07 -4.77
CA TYR A 125 4.08 8.58 -5.92
C TYR A 125 4.12 9.56 -7.10
N LYS A 126 4.17 10.88 -6.85
CA LYS A 126 4.31 11.87 -7.93
C LYS A 126 5.68 11.80 -8.59
N ILE A 127 6.75 11.54 -7.85
CA ILE A 127 8.08 11.27 -8.43
C ILE A 127 8.03 10.01 -9.30
N ALA A 128 7.46 8.91 -8.80
CA ALA A 128 7.31 7.68 -9.57
C ALA A 128 6.50 7.89 -10.86
N GLN A 129 5.43 8.69 -10.79
CA GLN A 129 4.61 9.05 -11.95
C GLN A 129 5.38 9.91 -12.97
N ARG A 130 6.03 10.99 -12.52
CA ARG A 130 6.60 12.01 -13.41
C ARG A 130 7.97 11.63 -13.96
N LEU A 131 8.80 10.98 -13.15
CA LEU A 131 10.17 10.61 -13.53
C LEU A 131 10.29 9.12 -13.83
N GLY A 132 9.54 8.28 -13.13
CA GLY A 132 9.53 6.83 -13.38
C GLY A 132 8.67 6.44 -14.59
N GLY A 133 7.69 7.25 -15.00
CA GLY A 133 6.75 6.88 -16.05
C GLY A 133 5.66 5.89 -15.59
N TYR A 134 5.52 5.69 -14.27
CA TYR A 134 4.41 4.92 -13.72
C TYR A 134 3.09 5.62 -13.98
N ARG A 135 2.05 4.81 -14.21
CA ARG A 135 0.67 5.28 -14.15
C ARG A 135 0.13 5.12 -12.73
N ALA A 136 -0.30 6.22 -12.12
CA ALA A 136 -0.92 6.19 -10.80
C ALA A 136 -2.44 6.02 -10.97
N ILE A 137 -3.00 4.95 -10.40
CA ILE A 137 -4.44 4.70 -10.36
C ILE A 137 -4.90 4.86 -8.91
N GLY A 138 -5.79 5.81 -8.64
CA GLY A 138 -6.24 6.11 -7.28
C GLY A 138 -6.65 7.57 -7.07
N PRO A 139 -6.86 7.98 -5.80
CA PRO A 139 -6.68 7.17 -4.60
C PRO A 139 -7.82 6.15 -4.40
N LEU A 140 -7.45 4.91 -4.07
CA LEU A 140 -8.39 3.93 -3.53
C LEU A 140 -8.47 4.13 -2.01
N ILE A 141 -9.59 4.66 -1.54
CA ILE A 141 -9.85 4.80 -0.09
C ILE A 141 -10.08 3.41 0.51
N GLN A 142 -9.46 3.16 1.66
CA GLN A 142 -9.42 1.87 2.36
C GLN A 142 -9.91 2.04 3.80
N GLY A 143 -10.27 0.93 4.44
CA GLY A 143 -10.68 0.92 5.87
C GLY A 143 -12.13 1.35 6.14
N LEU A 144 -12.92 1.62 5.11
CA LEU A 144 -14.37 1.87 5.23
C LEU A 144 -15.16 0.56 5.23
N ALA A 145 -16.36 0.56 5.83
CA ALA A 145 -17.27 -0.58 5.81
C ALA A 145 -17.83 -0.92 4.42
N ALA A 146 -17.78 0.03 3.48
CA ALA A 146 -18.15 -0.15 2.08
C ALA A 146 -17.27 0.74 1.18
N PRO A 147 -17.02 0.35 -0.08
CA PRO A 147 -16.19 1.15 -0.99
C PRO A 147 -16.81 2.51 -1.30
N LEU A 148 -16.06 3.57 -0.97
CA LEU A 148 -16.32 4.95 -1.37
C LEU A 148 -14.97 5.55 -1.70
N HIS A 149 -14.81 6.09 -2.90
CA HIS A 149 -13.53 6.64 -3.36
C HIS A 149 -13.68 8.12 -3.70
N ASP A 150 -12.64 8.88 -3.40
CA ASP A 150 -12.57 10.31 -3.69
C ASP A 150 -11.72 10.54 -4.93
N LEU A 151 -12.23 11.35 -5.84
CA LEU A 151 -11.58 11.70 -7.09
C LEU A 151 -11.03 13.12 -6.99
N SER A 152 -9.84 13.32 -7.56
CA SER A 152 -9.32 14.68 -7.73
C SER A 152 -10.29 15.51 -8.57
N ARG A 153 -10.51 16.78 -8.19
CA ARG A 153 -11.30 17.74 -8.98
C ARG A 153 -10.79 17.93 -10.41
N GLY A 154 -9.52 17.61 -10.66
CA GLY A 154 -8.89 17.70 -11.97
C GLY A 154 -8.71 16.35 -12.68
N CYS A 155 -9.42 15.29 -12.27
CA CYS A 155 -9.27 13.98 -12.90
C CYS A 155 -9.78 13.96 -14.36
N SER A 156 -9.15 13.15 -15.20
CA SER A 156 -9.63 12.90 -16.56
C SER A 156 -10.72 11.83 -16.59
N VAL A 157 -11.46 11.75 -17.70
CA VAL A 157 -12.46 10.69 -17.92
C VAL A 157 -11.82 9.30 -17.82
N GLU A 158 -10.61 9.14 -18.36
CA GLU A 158 -9.84 7.89 -18.28
C GLU A 158 -9.49 7.52 -16.84
N GLU A 159 -9.08 8.48 -16.00
CA GLU A 159 -8.79 8.22 -14.58
C GLU A 159 -10.05 7.79 -13.81
N ILE A 160 -11.22 8.36 -14.12
CA ILE A 160 -12.50 7.95 -13.54
C ILE A 160 -12.83 6.50 -13.92
N ILE A 161 -12.70 6.15 -15.21
CA ILE A 161 -12.97 4.80 -15.71
C ILE A 161 -12.03 3.79 -15.06
N GLU A 162 -10.73 4.10 -15.03
CA GLU A 162 -9.73 3.21 -14.45
C GLU A 162 -9.94 2.98 -12.96
N LEU A 163 -10.23 4.04 -12.20
CA LEU A 163 -10.56 3.90 -10.78
C LEU A 163 -11.80 3.04 -10.59
N ALA A 164 -12.86 3.27 -11.37
CA ALA A 164 -14.10 2.51 -11.28
C ALA A 164 -13.89 1.01 -11.61
N LEU A 165 -13.08 0.71 -12.64
CA LEU A 165 -12.74 -0.66 -13.01
C LEU A 165 -11.98 -1.36 -11.88
N VAL A 166 -10.92 -0.73 -11.35
CA VAL A 166 -10.11 -1.31 -10.27
C VAL A 166 -10.92 -1.46 -8.99
N ALA A 167 -11.72 -0.46 -8.61
CA ALA A 167 -12.60 -0.51 -7.44
C ALA A 167 -13.67 -1.61 -7.52
N SER A 168 -14.04 -2.05 -8.73
CA SER A 168 -15.02 -3.12 -8.92
C SER A 168 -14.45 -4.52 -8.70
N VAL A 169 -13.13 -4.71 -8.79
CA VAL A 169 -12.48 -6.04 -8.74
C VAL A 169 -12.74 -6.76 -7.40
N PRO A 170 -12.46 -6.15 -6.22
CA PRO A 170 -12.72 -6.81 -4.93
C PRO A 170 -14.19 -7.19 -4.72
N ARG A 171 -15.12 -6.43 -5.32
CA ARG A 171 -16.56 -6.68 -5.20
C ARG A 171 -17.01 -7.94 -5.92
N GLN A 172 -16.33 -8.33 -7.00
CA GLN A 172 -16.66 -9.56 -7.72
C GLN A 172 -16.29 -10.81 -6.93
N THR A 173 -15.23 -10.73 -6.11
CA THR A 173 -14.82 -11.81 -5.19
C THR A 173 -15.71 -11.92 -3.95
N ASP A 174 -16.35 -10.82 -3.52
CA ASP A 174 -17.26 -10.79 -2.34
C ASP A 174 -18.75 -10.96 -2.72
N ALA A 175 -19.13 -10.90 -4.00
CA ALA A 175 -20.52 -11.05 -4.43
C ALA A 175 -21.12 -12.46 -4.13
N SER A 176 -20.29 -13.44 -3.76
CA SER A 176 -20.74 -14.74 -3.24
C SER A 176 -21.20 -14.69 -1.77
N ARG A 177 -21.20 -13.52 -1.12
CA ARG A 177 -21.52 -13.34 0.32
C ARG A 177 -22.85 -12.63 0.60
N PHE A 178 -23.63 -12.27 -0.42
CA PHE A 178 -24.99 -11.78 -0.21
C PHE A 178 -25.96 -12.97 -0.17
N PRO A 179 -26.67 -13.24 0.95
CA PRO A 179 -27.75 -14.22 0.93
C PRO A 179 -28.89 -13.69 0.05
N ASP A 180 -29.56 -14.61 -0.65
CA ASP A 180 -30.65 -14.35 -1.57
C ASP A 180 -31.61 -13.26 -1.06
N SER A 181 -31.92 -12.30 -1.94
CA SER A 181 -32.84 -11.20 -1.71
C SER A 181 -34.32 -11.64 -1.68
N SER A 182 -34.65 -12.75 -1.00
CA SER A 182 -35.99 -13.33 -1.00
C SER A 182 -36.85 -12.98 0.22
N THR A 183 -36.44 -12.05 1.08
CA THR A 183 -37.26 -11.66 2.25
C THR A 183 -37.29 -10.16 2.46
N LEU A 184 -37.96 -9.42 1.56
CA LEU A 184 -38.55 -8.12 1.87
C LEU A 184 -39.76 -7.86 0.95
N VAL A 185 -40.79 -8.72 1.05
CA VAL A 185 -42.19 -8.35 0.76
C VAL A 185 -43.09 -9.21 1.66
N GLU A 186 -43.58 -8.63 2.76
CA GLU A 186 -44.96 -8.75 3.28
C GLU A 186 -45.31 -7.44 4.00
#